data_AF-A0A5B7BGG8-F1
#
_entry.id   AF-A0A5B7BGG8-F1
#
_cell.length_a   1.000
_cell.length_b   1.000
_cell.length_c   1.000
_cell.angle_alpha   90.00
_cell.angle_beta   90.00
_cell.angle_gamma   90.00
#
_symmetry.space_group_name_H-M   'P 1'
#
loop_
_entity.id
_entity.type
_entity.pdbx_description
1 polymer ?
#
loop_
_entity_poly.entity_id
_entity_poly.type
_entity_poly.pdbx_seq_one_letter_code
_entity_poly.pdbx_strand_id
1 'polypeptide(L)'
;KEYVGPNDIFASLSNIRSTLAGEWPPEKLVHVVEKLQCRAHGQDGVAIRVSGSFIVGNQFLICGDGVQVEGLPNFKDLSVDISSQRMGKFQEQFIMEPGNVIGRYFIAKQELYIIQ
;
A
#
# COMPACT_ATOMS: atom_id res chain seq x y z
N LYS A 1 -17.17 -0.37 -1.21
CA LYS A 1 -17.66 -0.08 -2.58
C LYS A 1 -16.80 -0.90 -3.54
N GLU A 2 -17.38 -1.41 -4.61
CA GLU A 2 -16.67 -2.18 -5.63
C GLU A 2 -16.52 -1.34 -6.90
N TYR A 3 -15.37 -1.44 -7.55
CA TYR A 3 -15.02 -0.70 -8.77
C TYR A 3 -14.38 -1.69 -9.73
N VAL A 4 -14.83 -1.69 -10.99
CA VAL A 4 -14.44 -2.70 -11.98
C VAL A 4 -13.86 -2.01 -13.20
N GLY A 5 -12.71 -2.52 -13.67
CA GLY A 5 -12.02 -1.97 -14.83
C GLY A 5 -11.08 -0.81 -14.49
N PRO A 6 -10.08 -0.58 -15.35
CA PRO A 6 -8.94 0.28 -15.03
C PRO A 6 -9.32 1.74 -14.79
N ASN A 7 -10.30 2.26 -15.53
CA ASN A 7 -10.71 3.67 -15.42
C ASN A 7 -11.39 3.95 -14.08
N ASP A 8 -12.35 3.11 -13.69
CA ASP A 8 -13.10 3.27 -12.43
C ASP A 8 -12.20 3.06 -11.22
N ILE A 9 -11.30 2.06 -11.31
CA ILE A 9 -10.29 1.80 -10.29
C ILE A 9 -9.36 3.01 -10.15
N PHE A 10 -8.82 3.53 -11.26
CA PHE A 10 -7.92 4.69 -11.26
C PHE A 10 -8.59 5.93 -10.66
N ALA A 11 -9.82 6.24 -11.08
CA ALA A 11 -10.58 7.38 -10.57
C ALA A 11 -10.83 7.23 -9.06
N SER A 12 -11.23 6.03 -8.61
CA SER A 12 -11.54 5.77 -7.21
C SER A 12 -10.30 5.86 -6.32
N LEU A 13 -9.18 5.25 -6.73
CA LEU A 13 -7.91 5.35 -6.00
C LEU A 13 -7.40 6.80 -5.96
N SER A 14 -7.56 7.54 -7.06
CA SER A 14 -7.22 8.97 -7.13
C SER A 14 -8.04 9.80 -6.15
N ASN A 15 -9.34 9.53 -6.03
CA ASN A 15 -10.23 10.20 -5.09
C ASN A 15 -9.92 9.84 -3.63
N ILE A 16 -9.57 8.59 -3.33
CA ILE A 16 -9.12 8.19 -1.99
C ILE A 16 -7.85 8.95 -1.63
N ARG A 17 -6.88 9.00 -2.55
CA ARG A 17 -5.63 9.73 -2.36
C ARG A 17 -5.86 11.22 -2.09
N SER A 18 -6.72 11.89 -2.87
CA SER A 18 -7.02 13.30 -2.63
C SER A 18 -7.77 13.52 -1.31
N THR A 19 -8.70 12.62 -0.95
CA THR A 19 -9.44 12.71 0.33
C THR A 19 -8.51 12.58 1.54
N LEU A 20 -7.57 11.64 1.50
CA LEU A 20 -6.63 11.39 2.60
C LEU A 20 -5.50 12.42 2.65
N ALA A 21 -5.05 12.93 1.49
CA ALA A 21 -3.99 13.94 1.43
C ALA A 21 -4.51 15.36 1.71
N GLY A 22 -5.81 15.63 1.55
CA GLY A 22 -6.39 16.97 1.68
C GLY A 22 -5.84 17.98 0.66
N GLU A 23 -5.98 19.27 0.97
CA GLU A 23 -5.52 20.42 0.16
C GLU A 23 -4.00 20.69 0.27
N TRP A 24 -3.19 19.72 0.73
CA TRP A 24 -1.79 19.96 1.10
C TRP A 24 -0.86 19.92 -0.13
N PRO A 25 -0.29 21.06 -0.58
CA PRO A 25 0.41 21.10 -1.88
C PRO A 25 1.83 20.51 -1.92
N PRO A 26 2.63 20.46 -0.82
CA PRO A 26 3.98 19.88 -0.88
C PRO A 26 4.09 18.46 -0.32
N GLU A 27 3.13 17.99 0.48
CA GLU A 27 3.24 16.72 1.21
C GLU A 27 2.37 15.63 0.57
N LYS A 28 2.93 14.43 0.41
CA LYS A 28 2.28 13.29 -0.23
C LYS A 28 1.70 12.36 0.83
N LEU A 29 0.58 11.71 0.51
CA LEU A 29 0.12 10.56 1.28
C LEU A 29 1.11 9.41 1.09
N VAL A 30 1.71 8.96 2.17
CA VAL A 30 2.68 7.88 2.22
C VAL A 30 2.04 6.66 2.88
N HIS A 31 2.20 5.50 2.26
CA HIS A 31 1.88 4.21 2.88
C HIS A 31 3.10 3.74 3.67
N VAL A 32 2.94 3.61 4.97
CA VAL A 32 3.91 2.95 5.83
C VAL A 32 3.51 1.49 5.99
N VAL A 33 4.31 0.56 5.46
CA VAL A 33 4.03 -0.87 5.56
C VAL A 33 4.59 -1.43 6.86
N GLU A 34 3.71 -1.86 7.77
CA GLU A 34 4.10 -2.40 9.09
C GLU A 34 4.15 -3.94 9.07
N LYS A 35 3.23 -4.59 8.35
CA LYS A 35 3.21 -6.05 8.18
C LYS A 35 2.87 -6.42 6.74
N LEU A 36 3.59 -7.40 6.21
CA LEU A 36 3.38 -7.97 4.89
C LEU A 36 3.36 -9.50 5.00
N GLN A 37 2.33 -10.14 4.47
CA GLN A 37 2.19 -11.58 4.43
C GLN A 37 1.86 -12.01 3.00
N CYS A 38 2.55 -13.03 2.53
CA CYS A 38 2.32 -13.61 1.21
C CYS A 38 2.03 -15.10 1.36
N ARG A 39 1.09 -15.61 0.56
CA ARG A 39 0.82 -17.05 0.45
C ARG A 39 0.43 -17.43 -0.97
N ALA A 40 0.64 -18.69 -1.32
CA ALA A 40 0.08 -19.26 -2.54
C ALA A 40 -1.46 -19.13 -2.54
N HIS A 41 -2.03 -18.87 -3.72
CA HIS A 41 -3.45 -18.71 -3.92
C HIS A 41 -3.89 -19.36 -5.24
N GLY A 42 -4.87 -20.26 -5.18
CA GLY A 42 -5.27 -21.03 -6.36
C GLY A 42 -4.14 -21.95 -6.84
N GLN A 43 -4.03 -22.13 -8.15
CA GLN A 43 -3.01 -22.97 -8.77
C GLN A 43 -1.67 -22.25 -8.87
N ASP A 44 -1.67 -21.04 -9.46
CA ASP A 44 -0.46 -20.29 -9.83
C ASP A 44 -0.50 -18.81 -9.35
N GLY A 45 -1.41 -18.49 -8.43
CA GLY A 45 -1.61 -17.14 -7.91
C GLY A 45 -0.92 -16.88 -6.57
N VAL A 46 -0.91 -15.61 -6.18
CA VAL A 46 -0.36 -15.15 -4.89
C VAL A 46 -1.38 -14.26 -4.20
N ALA A 47 -1.65 -14.52 -2.93
CA ALA A 47 -2.39 -13.60 -2.08
C ALA A 47 -1.41 -12.81 -1.21
N ILE A 48 -1.44 -11.49 -1.33
CA ILE A 48 -0.63 -10.57 -0.54
C ILE A 48 -1.55 -9.82 0.43
N ARG A 49 -1.20 -9.81 1.71
CA ARG A 49 -1.88 -9.03 2.75
C ARG A 49 -0.92 -8.05 3.37
N VAL A 50 -1.35 -6.81 3.45
CA VAL A 50 -0.55 -5.71 3.95
C VAL A 50 -1.35 -4.98 5.00
N SER A 51 -0.71 -4.62 6.11
CA SER A 51 -1.29 -3.68 7.06
C SER A 51 -0.28 -2.62 7.44
N GLY A 52 -0.77 -1.43 7.72
CA GLY A 52 0.11 -0.33 8.05
C GLY A 52 -0.62 0.96 8.33
N SER A 53 0.09 2.06 8.11
CA SER A 53 -0.37 3.40 8.43
C SER A 53 -0.25 4.33 7.23
N PHE A 54 -1.21 5.24 7.09
CA PHE A 54 -1.04 6.40 6.25
C PHE A 54 -0.38 7.51 7.06
N ILE A 55 0.68 8.09 6.52
CA ILE A 55 1.27 9.32 7.04
C ILE A 55 1.31 10.38 5.94
N VAL A 56 1.41 11.63 6.35
CA VAL A 56 1.74 12.72 5.42
C VAL A 56 3.27 12.89 5.41
N GLY A 57 3.88 12.82 4.23
CA GLY A 57 5.34 12.86 4.07
C GLY A 57 5.77 12.86 2.61
N ASN A 58 7.05 12.67 2.33
CA ASN A 58 7.60 12.77 0.96
C ASN A 58 8.27 11.49 0.44
N GLN A 59 8.37 10.43 1.26
CA GLN A 59 9.07 9.18 0.93
C GLN A 59 8.26 7.95 1.36
N PHE A 60 8.26 6.90 0.54
CA PHE A 60 7.64 5.61 0.87
C PHE A 60 8.51 4.85 1.90
N LEU A 61 7.88 4.32 2.97
CA LEU A 61 8.58 3.70 4.10
C LEU A 61 8.08 2.27 4.36
N ILE A 62 9.01 1.32 4.50
CA ILE A 62 8.74 -0.04 4.96
C ILE A 62 9.32 -0.18 6.37
N CYS A 63 8.49 -0.48 7.36
CA CYS A 63 8.86 -0.45 8.78
C CYS A 63 8.80 -1.82 9.46
N GLY A 64 8.63 -2.91 8.71
CA GLY A 64 8.66 -4.26 9.28
C GLY A 64 10.07 -4.69 9.68
N ASP A 65 10.19 -5.63 10.61
CA ASP A 65 11.44 -6.32 11.00
C ASP A 65 12.02 -7.22 9.88
N GLY A 66 11.64 -6.98 8.63
CA GLY A 66 12.10 -7.72 7.46
C GLY A 66 13.49 -7.27 6.99
N VAL A 67 14.00 -7.92 5.96
CA VAL A 67 15.28 -7.58 5.32
C VAL A 67 15.21 -6.14 4.80
N GLN A 68 16.14 -5.29 5.26
CA GLN A 68 16.33 -3.95 4.71
C GLN A 68 16.64 -4.06 3.22
N VAL A 69 15.85 -3.36 2.40
CA VAL A 69 16.10 -3.27 0.96
C VAL A 69 17.24 -2.28 0.75
N GLU A 70 18.31 -2.70 0.07
CA GLU A 70 19.44 -1.82 -0.25
C GLU A 70 18.96 -0.51 -0.91
N GLY A 71 19.42 0.62 -0.38
CA GLY A 71 19.08 1.94 -0.89
C GLY A 71 17.82 2.60 -0.31
N LEU A 72 17.04 1.90 0.53
CA LEU A 72 16.00 2.54 1.34
C LEU A 72 16.53 2.91 2.74
N PRO A 73 16.17 4.09 3.28
CA PRO A 73 16.51 4.46 4.64
C PRO A 73 15.90 3.45 5.62
N ASN A 74 16.70 3.02 6.59
CA ASN A 74 16.22 2.23 7.71
C ASN A 74 15.23 3.07 8.51
N PHE A 75 14.09 2.48 8.86
CA PHE A 75 13.05 3.15 9.65
C PHE A 75 13.59 3.72 10.97
N LYS A 76 14.55 3.04 11.60
CA LYS A 76 15.18 3.50 12.85
C LYS A 76 16.02 4.77 12.69
N ASP A 77 16.47 5.05 11.47
CA ASP A 77 17.33 6.21 11.15
C ASP A 77 16.49 7.42 10.72
N LEU A 78 15.21 7.19 10.42
CA LEU A 78 14.24 8.25 10.18
C LEU A 78 13.68 8.70 11.53
N SER A 79 14.04 9.91 11.96
CA SER A 79 13.41 10.59 13.11
C SER A 79 11.98 11.05 12.78
N VAL A 80 11.19 10.18 12.12
CA VAL A 80 9.82 10.42 11.72
C VAL A 80 8.93 9.93 12.86
N ASP A 81 8.35 10.88 13.58
CA ASP A 81 7.28 10.57 14.52
C ASP A 81 6.02 10.19 13.74
N ILE A 82 5.93 8.90 13.37
CA ILE A 82 4.75 8.33 12.71
C ILE A 82 3.49 8.69 13.49
N SER A 83 3.55 8.74 14.82
CA SER A 83 2.36 8.93 15.64
C SER A 83 1.73 10.31 15.44
N SER A 84 2.55 11.37 15.29
CA SER A 84 2.05 12.73 15.05
C SER A 84 1.66 13.01 13.59
N GLN A 85 2.17 12.24 12.64
CA GLN A 85 1.86 12.40 11.20
C GLN A 85 0.83 11.40 10.67
N ARG A 86 0.33 10.49 11.52
CA ARG A 86 -0.61 9.43 11.15
C ARG A 86 -1.97 10.00 10.80
N MET A 87 -2.41 9.74 9.58
CA MET A 87 -3.76 10.07 9.09
C MET A 87 -4.76 8.93 9.24
N GLY A 88 -4.26 7.70 9.39
CA GLY A 88 -5.10 6.51 9.59
C GLY A 88 -4.30 5.24 9.50
N LYS A 89 -4.97 4.12 9.72
CA LYS A 89 -4.43 2.77 9.46
C LYS A 89 -5.08 2.16 8.23
N PHE A 90 -4.40 1.21 7.61
CA PHE A 90 -4.98 0.42 6.54
C PHE A 90 -4.73 -1.06 6.72
N GLN A 91 -5.66 -1.84 6.16
CA GLN A 91 -5.49 -3.25 5.87
C GLN A 91 -5.86 -3.46 4.42
N GLU A 92 -4.98 -4.08 3.67
CA GLU A 92 -5.14 -4.26 2.23
C GLU A 92 -4.80 -5.68 1.80
N GLN A 93 -5.59 -6.22 0.88
CA GLN A 93 -5.38 -7.53 0.30
C GLN A 93 -5.36 -7.44 -1.23
N PHE A 94 -4.37 -8.09 -1.84
CA PHE A 94 -4.25 -8.27 -3.28
C PHE A 94 -4.32 -9.75 -3.62
N ILE A 95 -5.15 -10.09 -4.60
CA ILE A 95 -5.13 -11.39 -5.26
C ILE A 95 -4.45 -11.20 -6.61
N MET A 96 -3.29 -11.84 -6.74
CA MET A 96 -2.45 -11.81 -7.93
C MET A 96 -2.66 -13.07 -8.73
N GLU A 97 -2.92 -12.93 -10.02
CA GLU A 97 -3.02 -14.04 -10.98
C GLU A 97 -1.91 -13.96 -12.03
N PRO A 98 -1.44 -15.10 -12.56
CA PRO A 98 -0.40 -15.12 -13.56
C PRO A 98 -0.90 -14.50 -14.87
N GLY A 99 -0.08 -13.63 -15.46
CA GLY A 99 -0.31 -13.11 -16.80
C GLY A 99 0.01 -14.16 -17.87
N ASN A 100 -0.23 -13.78 -19.13
CA ASN A 100 0.10 -14.59 -20.31
C ASN A 100 1.61 -14.68 -20.62
N VAL A 101 2.46 -14.06 -19.80
CA VAL A 101 3.93 -14.03 -19.97
C VAL A 101 4.57 -14.42 -18.65
N ILE A 102 5.63 -15.22 -18.72
CA ILE A 102 6.40 -15.68 -17.56
C ILE A 102 6.84 -14.48 -16.71
N GLY A 103 6.67 -14.58 -15.40
CA GLY A 103 7.08 -13.56 -14.43
C GLY A 103 6.17 -12.33 -14.39
N ARG A 104 5.10 -12.27 -15.20
CA ARG A 104 4.08 -11.22 -15.13
C ARG A 104 2.92 -11.69 -14.27
N TYR A 105 2.48 -10.84 -13.36
CA TYR A 105 1.23 -11.01 -12.61
C TYR A 105 0.35 -9.79 -12.83
N PHE A 106 -0.96 -9.96 -12.69
CA PHE A 106 -1.91 -8.86 -12.60
C PHE A 106 -2.71 -8.98 -11.31
N ILE A 107 -3.17 -7.83 -10.81
CA ILE A 107 -4.06 -7.77 -9.66
C ILE A 107 -5.47 -8.12 -10.16
N ALA A 108 -5.93 -9.32 -9.84
CA ALA A 108 -7.28 -9.78 -10.16
C ALA A 108 -8.31 -9.18 -9.20
N LYS A 109 -7.92 -8.96 -7.93
CA LYS A 109 -8.77 -8.34 -6.90
C LYS A 109 -7.94 -7.55 -5.89
N GLN A 110 -8.47 -6.40 -5.47
CA GLN A 110 -7.92 -5.57 -4.41
C GLN A 110 -9.03 -5.26 -3.40
N GLU A 111 -8.75 -5.42 -2.11
CA GLU A 111 -9.63 -5.05 -1.01
C GLU A 111 -8.87 -4.12 -0.06
N LEU A 112 -9.31 -2.88 0.06
CA LEU A 112 -8.71 -1.86 0.93
C LEU A 112 -9.69 -1.47 2.04
N TYR A 113 -9.24 -1.61 3.29
CA TYR A 113 -9.92 -1.16 4.49
C TYR A 113 -9.11 -0.05 5.13
N ILE A 114 -9.73 1.13 5.26
CA ILE A 114 -9.13 2.29 5.93
C ILE A 114 -9.80 2.43 7.30
N ILE A 115 -9.00 2.48 8.36
CA ILE A 115 -9.43 2.66 9.74
C ILE A 115 -8.95 4.04 10.16
N GLN A 116 -9.88 4.94 10.47
CA GLN A 116 -9.60 6.27 11.01
C GLN A 116 -9.60 6.23 12.54
#